data_AF-A0AAN9UZ92-F1
#
_entry.id   AF-A0AAN9UZ92-F1
#
_cell.length_a   1.000
_cell.length_b   1.000
_cell.length_c   1.000
_cell.angle_alpha   90.00
_cell.angle_beta   90.00
_cell.angle_gamma   90.00
#
_symmetry.space_group_name_H-M   'P 1'
#
loop_
_entity.id
_entity.type
_entity.pdbx_description
1 polymer ?
#
loop_
_entity_poly.entity_id
_entity_poly.type
_entity_poly.pdbx_seq_one_letter_code
_entity_poly.pdbx_strand_id
1 'polypeptide(L)'
;MQFTTSFVTIASLYAAARGLSSAASSSSSSASAAELECGHLGVMNATAHLELPEGVDPSAVRKCLGHPAGSVESKLEQRACYFDASVGCSDGYCWKQCGQPGSGQWCWTAFNGGFGEWIGCSTSDQCSQDQDKQHQENPTMMLHRGYTLLAAVSALLATAAADCDRDALLQFADSYVAAQESGEAGSLALAEDFAYVENNQTQDLGAGILAQALAIDHRRTIVDTVDCATFTELVITHDASGADAPYVTGTQIRHNPSDLGVFLIDSIVSTTGHWLFNATQTLYWVQQETWDPIPEDARDSRELLKNAADAYLSMWDNATAADAVPWGTPCARLEGSVYTGNGGPNDSCKVGIPTNHNQAPNSNRRYVIDETMGTISVLCVFEHLGDAPDSHEFRLENGKTRYIHTMTLAPSNFPIPPASAGADADADTAEMPRRIRGTNPVFG
;
A
#
# COMPACT_ATOMS: atom_id res chain seq x y z
N MET A 1 47.92 38.41 61.95
CA MET A 1 47.27 39.62 62.51
C MET A 1 47.01 40.54 61.33
N GLN A 2 45.80 40.47 60.76
CA GLN A 2 44.63 41.31 61.04
C GLN A 2 44.56 42.50 60.09
N PHE A 3 43.45 42.51 59.35
CA PHE A 3 43.02 43.43 58.30
C PHE A 3 42.89 44.88 58.77
N THR A 4 43.03 45.83 57.83
CA THR A 4 42.14 47.00 57.76
C THR A 4 41.92 47.44 56.31
N THR A 5 40.69 47.87 56.07
CA THR A 5 39.94 48.09 54.83
C THR A 5 40.07 49.51 54.27
N SER A 6 39.84 49.69 52.96
CA SER A 6 39.13 50.87 52.44
C SER A 6 38.47 50.58 51.10
N PHE A 7 37.16 50.85 51.04
CA PHE A 7 36.27 50.77 49.91
C PHE A 7 36.41 52.01 49.01
N VAL A 8 36.38 51.84 47.69
CA VAL A 8 35.89 52.87 46.75
C VAL A 8 34.98 52.20 45.72
N THR A 9 33.73 52.62 45.72
CA THR A 9 32.67 52.31 44.77
C THR A 9 32.87 53.05 43.45
N ILE A 10 32.75 52.35 42.31
CA ILE A 10 32.36 52.95 41.03
C ILE A 10 31.29 52.06 40.41
N ALA A 11 30.09 52.61 40.26
CA ALA A 11 29.03 52.06 39.42
C ALA A 11 29.06 52.79 38.08
N SER A 12 28.96 52.06 36.96
CA SER A 12 28.24 52.48 35.75
C SER A 12 28.17 51.35 34.70
N LEU A 13 26.93 50.88 34.50
CA LEU A 13 26.25 50.54 33.24
C LEU A 13 27.09 50.15 32.01
N TYR A 14 26.86 48.94 31.47
CA TYR A 14 26.56 48.73 30.05
C TYR A 14 25.73 47.46 29.79
N ALA A 15 24.59 47.70 29.14
CA ALA A 15 23.76 46.93 28.22
C ALA A 15 23.64 45.39 28.26
N ALA A 16 22.38 44.99 28.06
CA ALA A 16 21.82 43.65 27.98
C ALA A 16 22.13 42.90 26.67
N ALA A 17 22.18 41.57 26.78
CA ALA A 17 21.62 40.65 25.79
C ALA A 17 21.20 39.36 26.51
N ARG A 18 19.90 39.23 26.81
CA ARG A 18 19.29 37.99 27.29
C ARG A 18 18.91 37.16 26.08
N GLY A 19 19.51 35.98 25.96
CA GLY A 19 18.86 34.87 25.27
C GLY A 19 17.71 34.35 26.12
N LEU A 20 16.60 33.99 25.46
CA LEU A 20 15.82 32.78 25.68
C LEU A 20 14.70 32.78 24.64
N SER A 21 14.74 31.80 23.75
CA SER A 21 13.68 31.50 22.80
C SER A 21 12.45 30.99 23.54
N SER A 22 11.31 31.62 23.33
CA SER A 22 9.99 31.08 23.62
C SER A 22 9.38 30.58 22.32
N ALA A 23 9.42 29.27 22.09
CA ALA A 23 8.63 28.62 21.05
C ALA A 23 7.19 28.52 21.56
N ALA A 24 6.27 29.17 20.85
CA ALA A 24 4.84 28.95 20.99
C ALA A 24 4.50 27.64 20.29
N SER A 25 3.85 26.73 21.03
CA SER A 25 3.29 25.49 20.51
C SER A 25 2.07 25.79 19.65
N SER A 26 2.15 25.51 18.36
CA SER A 26 1.00 25.38 17.46
C SER A 26 0.73 23.89 17.26
N SER A 27 -0.31 23.39 17.92
CA SER A 27 -0.79 22.02 17.86
C SER A 27 -1.55 21.77 16.55
N SER A 28 -0.94 21.05 15.62
CA SER A 28 -1.64 20.33 14.55
C SER A 28 -1.86 18.88 15.01
N SER A 29 -3.11 18.50 15.20
CA SER A 29 -3.55 17.22 15.74
C SER A 29 -3.13 16.04 14.87
N SER A 30 -2.35 15.12 15.44
CA SER A 30 -2.18 13.76 14.92
C SER A 30 -3.53 13.05 14.94
N ALA A 31 -3.91 12.40 13.84
CA ALA A 31 -5.09 11.54 13.83
C ALA A 31 -4.93 10.45 14.91
N SER A 32 -5.96 10.26 15.72
CA SER A 32 -5.99 9.27 16.79
C SER A 32 -6.01 7.84 16.21
N ALA A 33 -5.56 6.85 16.99
CA ALA A 33 -5.60 5.44 16.58
C ALA A 33 -7.01 4.98 16.16
N ALA A 34 -8.06 5.55 16.75
CA ALA A 34 -9.44 5.29 16.34
C ALA A 34 -9.76 5.86 14.95
N GLU A 35 -9.19 7.01 14.57
CA GLU A 35 -9.41 7.64 13.26
C GLU A 35 -8.75 6.83 12.14
N LEU A 36 -7.61 6.20 12.42
CA LEU A 36 -6.96 5.25 11.52
C LEU A 36 -7.79 3.97 11.36
N GLU A 37 -8.30 3.41 12.46
CA GLU A 37 -9.07 2.15 12.44
C GLU A 37 -10.47 2.32 11.81
N CYS A 38 -11.12 3.45 12.07
CA CYS A 38 -12.46 3.70 11.53
C CYS A 38 -12.44 4.32 10.13
N GLY A 39 -11.32 4.91 9.71
CA GLY A 39 -11.15 5.52 8.40
C GLY A 39 -12.36 6.39 7.99
N HIS A 40 -12.95 6.05 6.84
CA HIS A 40 -14.09 6.79 6.28
C HIS A 40 -15.41 6.61 7.07
N LEU A 41 -15.50 5.61 7.95
CA LEU A 41 -16.66 5.40 8.82
C LEU A 41 -16.73 6.48 9.91
N GLY A 42 -15.61 7.17 10.17
CA GLY A 42 -15.47 8.16 11.22
C GLY A 42 -15.44 7.54 12.62
N VAL A 43 -14.88 8.27 13.58
CA VAL A 43 -14.79 7.82 14.98
C VAL A 43 -16.01 8.30 15.76
N MET A 44 -16.58 7.40 16.56
CA MET A 44 -17.52 7.78 17.61
C MET A 44 -16.80 8.55 18.70
N ASN A 45 -17.02 9.85 18.74
CA ASN A 45 -16.45 10.68 19.80
C ASN A 45 -17.39 10.72 21.02
N ALA A 46 -17.21 9.77 21.94
CA ALA A 46 -17.98 9.72 23.19
C ALA A 46 -17.83 10.97 24.08
N THR A 47 -16.80 11.80 23.84
CA THR A 47 -16.49 13.02 24.62
C THR A 47 -16.96 14.31 23.93
N ALA A 48 -17.02 14.36 22.59
CA ALA A 48 -17.54 15.50 21.82
C ALA A 48 -19.05 15.40 21.57
N HIS A 49 -19.62 14.20 21.61
CA HIS A 49 -21.05 13.98 21.81
C HIS A 49 -21.36 14.08 23.31
N LEU A 50 -21.15 15.27 23.87
CA LEU A 50 -21.72 15.64 25.17
C LEU A 50 -23.23 15.38 25.09
N GLU A 51 -23.69 14.47 25.95
CA GLU A 51 -25.04 13.90 26.08
C GLU A 51 -25.29 12.61 25.28
N LEU A 52 -24.57 11.53 25.64
CA LEU A 52 -25.14 10.19 25.46
C LEU A 52 -26.53 10.15 26.13
N PRO A 53 -27.59 9.66 25.44
CA PRO A 53 -28.94 9.58 26.02
C PRO A 53 -28.98 8.81 27.34
N GLU A 54 -29.94 9.16 28.22
CA GLU A 54 -30.10 8.50 29.53
C GLU A 54 -30.21 6.98 29.37
N GLY A 55 -29.27 6.26 30.00
CA GLY A 55 -29.20 4.79 29.97
C GLY A 55 -28.32 4.18 28.87
N VAL A 56 -27.49 4.97 28.18
CA VAL A 56 -26.42 4.44 27.31
C VAL A 56 -25.11 4.33 28.12
N ASP A 57 -24.57 3.11 28.23
CA ASP A 57 -23.27 2.85 28.86
C ASP A 57 -22.12 3.37 27.97
N PRO A 58 -21.31 4.35 28.45
CA PRO A 58 -20.19 4.89 27.68
C PRO A 58 -19.14 3.85 27.27
N SER A 59 -19.00 2.76 28.05
CA SER A 59 -18.06 1.68 27.75
C SER A 59 -18.56 0.71 26.68
N ALA A 60 -19.87 0.76 26.39
CA ALA A 60 -20.52 -0.03 25.35
C ALA A 60 -20.78 0.80 24.07
N VAL A 61 -20.19 1.99 23.95
CA VAL A 61 -20.23 2.78 22.72
C VAL A 61 -19.20 2.22 21.75
N ARG A 62 -19.65 1.83 20.55
CA ARG A 62 -18.75 1.29 19.51
C ARG A 62 -17.75 2.34 19.06
N LYS A 63 -16.60 1.90 18.55
CA LYS A 63 -15.50 2.79 18.14
C LYS A 63 -15.81 3.59 16.86
N CYS A 64 -16.44 2.96 15.88
CA CYS A 64 -16.68 3.57 14.56
C CYS A 64 -18.13 4.06 14.40
N LEU A 65 -18.28 5.27 13.86
CA LEU A 65 -19.56 5.95 13.70
C LEU A 65 -20.43 5.24 12.64
N GLY A 66 -19.83 4.95 11.48
CA GLY A 66 -20.43 4.23 10.37
C GLY A 66 -20.50 2.71 10.55
N HIS A 67 -21.40 2.09 9.78
CA HIS A 67 -21.53 0.63 9.70
C HIS A 67 -20.42 0.04 8.81
N PRO A 68 -19.86 -1.16 9.11
CA PRO A 68 -18.79 -1.78 8.32
C PRO A 68 -19.13 -1.96 6.83
N ALA A 69 -20.40 -2.26 6.51
CA ALA A 69 -20.89 -2.33 5.13
C ALA A 69 -21.21 -0.96 4.49
N GLY A 70 -20.77 0.16 5.08
CA GLY A 70 -20.83 1.48 4.44
C GLY A 70 -19.69 1.63 3.43
N SER A 71 -19.92 2.22 2.25
CA SER A 71 -18.86 2.44 1.24
C SER A 71 -18.42 3.90 1.13
N VAL A 72 -17.16 4.10 0.71
CA VAL A 72 -16.54 5.41 0.42
C VAL A 72 -17.04 6.00 -0.92
N GLU A 73 -17.60 5.16 -1.79
CA GLU A 73 -17.99 5.52 -3.16
C GLU A 73 -19.36 6.20 -3.28
N SER A 74 -20.10 6.36 -2.17
CA SER A 74 -21.45 6.93 -2.20
C SER A 74 -21.62 8.13 -1.27
N LYS A 75 -20.89 9.21 -1.53
CA LYS A 75 -21.46 10.53 -1.23
C LYS A 75 -22.66 10.74 -2.16
N LEU A 76 -23.86 10.40 -1.69
CA LEU A 76 -25.19 10.77 -2.24
C LEU A 76 -25.84 9.86 -3.31
N GLU A 77 -25.54 8.56 -3.39
CA GLU A 77 -26.57 7.65 -3.91
C GLU A 77 -27.37 7.10 -2.72
N GLN A 78 -28.61 7.56 -2.61
CA GLN A 78 -29.58 7.09 -1.63
C GLN A 78 -29.54 5.56 -1.61
N ARG A 79 -29.16 4.98 -0.47
CA ARG A 79 -29.44 3.58 -0.11
C ARG A 79 -30.81 3.24 -0.67
N ALA A 80 -30.88 2.34 -1.65
CA ALA A 80 -32.10 2.11 -2.41
C ALA A 80 -33.29 1.98 -1.43
N CYS A 81 -34.33 2.77 -1.66
CA CYS A 81 -35.51 2.71 -0.81
C CYS A 81 -36.07 1.28 -0.85
N TYR A 82 -36.32 0.71 0.33
CA TYR A 82 -36.82 -0.64 0.49
C TYR A 82 -38.24 -0.62 1.02
N PHE A 83 -39.18 -1.07 0.19
CA PHE A 83 -40.62 -0.98 0.47
C PHE A 83 -41.25 -2.33 0.85
N ASP A 84 -40.55 -3.44 0.61
CA ASP A 84 -41.14 -4.78 0.68
C ASP A 84 -41.10 -5.41 2.09
N ALA A 85 -40.35 -4.83 3.02
CA ALA A 85 -40.27 -5.28 4.41
C ALA A 85 -39.93 -4.12 5.34
N SER A 86 -40.36 -4.27 6.59
CA SER A 86 -40.16 -3.26 7.63
C SER A 86 -38.84 -3.44 8.40
N VAL A 87 -38.26 -4.64 8.33
CA VAL A 87 -36.97 -5.07 8.88
C VAL A 87 -36.34 -6.10 7.95
N GLY A 88 -35.03 -6.30 8.02
CA GLY A 88 -34.35 -7.34 7.26
C GLY A 88 -32.92 -7.61 7.72
N CYS A 89 -32.33 -8.66 7.14
CA CYS A 89 -30.96 -9.06 7.38
C CYS A 89 -30.17 -8.94 6.08
N SER A 90 -29.05 -8.22 6.10
CA SER A 90 -28.20 -8.02 4.94
C SER A 90 -26.74 -7.96 5.36
N ASP A 91 -25.88 -8.68 4.65
CA ASP A 91 -24.44 -8.78 4.94
C ASP A 91 -24.11 -9.17 6.39
N GLY A 92 -24.98 -9.98 6.98
CA GLY A 92 -24.83 -10.43 8.37
C GLY A 92 -25.31 -9.44 9.42
N TYR A 93 -25.96 -8.33 9.03
CA TYR A 93 -26.42 -7.29 9.94
C TYR A 93 -27.90 -6.96 9.76
N CYS A 94 -28.53 -6.60 10.87
CA CYS A 94 -29.92 -6.19 10.87
C CYS A 94 -30.09 -4.74 10.41
N TRP A 95 -31.14 -4.50 9.64
CA TRP A 95 -31.65 -3.17 9.29
C TRP A 95 -33.15 -3.05 9.54
N LYS A 96 -33.63 -1.82 9.71
CA LYS A 96 -35.06 -1.50 9.87
C LYS A 96 -35.46 -0.24 9.13
N GLN A 97 -36.75 -0.08 8.83
CA GLN A 97 -37.28 1.19 8.33
C GLN A 97 -37.16 2.28 9.41
N CYS A 98 -36.63 3.44 9.03
CA CYS A 98 -36.33 4.53 9.98
C CYS A 98 -36.80 5.92 9.51
N GLY A 99 -37.30 6.03 8.29
CA GLY A 99 -37.87 7.27 7.77
C GLY A 99 -39.38 7.40 8.00
N GLN A 100 -40.00 8.35 7.30
CA GLN A 100 -41.46 8.50 7.31
C GLN A 100 -42.15 7.21 6.81
N PRO A 101 -43.31 6.82 7.38
CA PRO A 101 -44.03 5.64 6.91
C PRO A 101 -44.24 5.68 5.39
N GLY A 102 -43.83 4.62 4.70
CA GLY A 102 -43.92 4.52 3.24
C GLY A 102 -42.85 5.26 2.44
N SER A 103 -41.84 5.87 3.08
CA SER A 103 -40.72 6.50 2.36
C SER A 103 -39.71 5.49 1.80
N GLY A 104 -39.74 4.24 2.29
CA GLY A 104 -38.77 3.19 1.98
C GLY A 104 -37.38 3.43 2.56
N GLN A 105 -37.19 4.47 3.39
CA GLN A 105 -35.92 4.72 4.04
C GLN A 105 -35.66 3.72 5.15
N TRP A 106 -34.44 3.19 5.17
CA TRP A 106 -33.99 2.20 6.14
C TRP A 106 -32.63 2.57 6.75
N CYS A 107 -32.38 2.02 7.92
CA CYS A 107 -31.18 2.23 8.72
C CYS A 107 -30.66 0.90 9.25
N TRP A 108 -29.33 0.73 9.26
CA TRP A 108 -28.67 -0.33 10.03
C TRP A 108 -29.00 -0.18 11.51
N THR A 109 -29.18 -1.30 12.21
CA THR A 109 -29.51 -1.31 13.64
C THR A 109 -28.29 -1.62 14.49
N ALA A 110 -28.11 -0.85 15.55
CA ALA A 110 -27.08 -1.06 16.57
C ALA A 110 -27.75 -1.07 17.95
N PHE A 111 -27.10 -1.72 18.92
CA PHE A 111 -27.54 -1.69 20.31
C PHE A 111 -27.50 -0.27 20.90
N ASN A 112 -28.05 -0.09 22.10
CA ASN A 112 -28.05 1.18 22.84
C ASN A 112 -28.58 2.37 22.03
N GLY A 113 -29.71 2.20 21.34
CA GLY A 113 -30.31 3.27 20.54
C GLY A 113 -29.44 3.75 19.38
N GLY A 114 -28.58 2.87 18.84
CA GLY A 114 -27.69 3.21 17.74
C GLY A 114 -26.30 3.68 18.16
N PHE A 115 -25.91 3.55 19.43
CA PHE A 115 -24.56 3.90 19.94
C PHE A 115 -23.66 2.69 20.22
N GLY A 116 -24.24 1.50 20.42
CA GLY A 116 -23.49 0.27 20.70
C GLY A 116 -23.13 -0.53 19.46
N GLU A 117 -22.68 -1.76 19.67
CA GLU A 117 -22.30 -2.68 18.58
C GLU A 117 -23.43 -2.90 17.57
N TRP A 118 -23.05 -3.17 16.31
CA TRP A 118 -24.01 -3.48 15.24
C TRP A 118 -24.70 -4.82 15.51
N ILE A 119 -26.00 -4.87 15.27
CA ILE A 119 -26.81 -6.06 15.55
C ILE A 119 -26.64 -7.04 14.40
N GLY A 120 -26.03 -8.19 14.67
CA GLY A 120 -25.81 -9.25 13.71
C GLY A 120 -27.04 -10.13 13.47
N CYS A 121 -27.11 -10.76 12.30
CA CYS A 121 -28.14 -11.71 11.93
C CYS A 121 -27.64 -12.70 10.88
N SER A 122 -28.31 -13.84 10.81
CA SER A 122 -28.22 -14.83 9.73
C SER A 122 -29.51 -14.88 8.91
N THR A 123 -30.65 -14.50 9.49
CA THR A 123 -31.95 -14.42 8.80
C THR A 123 -32.74 -13.19 9.26
N SER A 124 -33.70 -12.75 8.46
CA SER A 124 -34.54 -11.58 8.75
C SER A 124 -35.39 -11.74 10.02
N ASP A 125 -35.74 -12.98 10.40
CA ASP A 125 -36.57 -13.28 11.57
C ASP A 125 -35.88 -12.95 12.90
N GLN A 126 -34.56 -12.75 12.86
CA GLN A 126 -33.76 -12.32 14.02
C GLN A 126 -33.78 -10.79 14.20
N CYS A 127 -34.33 -10.05 13.23
CA CYS A 127 -34.39 -8.60 13.27
C CYS A 127 -35.78 -8.10 13.67
N SER A 128 -35.84 -7.01 14.44
CA SER A 128 -37.11 -6.39 14.86
C SER A 128 -37.06 -4.87 14.84
N GLN A 129 -38.23 -4.22 14.92
CA GLN A 129 -38.34 -2.76 14.86
C GLN A 129 -37.79 -2.05 16.11
N ASP A 130 -37.72 -2.75 17.24
CA ASP A 130 -37.38 -2.19 18.55
C ASP A 130 -36.14 -2.82 19.19
N GLN A 131 -35.37 -3.63 18.45
CA GLN A 131 -34.17 -4.32 18.96
C GLN A 131 -33.05 -3.39 19.45
N ASP A 132 -32.97 -2.18 18.89
CA ASP A 132 -32.06 -1.12 19.33
C ASP A 132 -32.34 -0.64 20.76
N LYS A 133 -33.52 -0.95 21.31
CA LYS A 133 -33.95 -0.58 22.68
C LYS A 133 -33.73 -1.69 23.71
N GLN A 134 -33.31 -2.90 23.31
CA GLN A 134 -33.37 -4.10 24.16
C GLN A 134 -32.25 -4.25 25.21
N HIS A 135 -31.36 -3.27 25.40
CA HIS A 135 -30.27 -3.36 26.41
C HIS A 135 -30.48 -2.53 27.68
N GLN A 136 -31.67 -1.95 27.90
CA GLN A 136 -31.96 -1.17 29.12
C GLN A 136 -32.58 -1.97 30.30
N GLU A 137 -32.60 -3.31 30.26
CA GLU A 137 -32.95 -4.10 31.45
C GLU A 137 -31.75 -4.95 31.94
N ASN A 138 -31.39 -4.72 33.20
CA ASN A 138 -30.23 -5.20 33.96
C ASN A 138 -29.91 -6.71 33.84
N PRO A 139 -28.63 -7.11 34.05
CA PRO A 139 -28.20 -8.49 34.04
C PRO A 139 -28.50 -9.13 35.40
N THR A 140 -29.55 -9.93 35.50
CA THR A 140 -29.68 -10.88 36.61
C THR A 140 -30.52 -12.07 36.18
N MET A 141 -30.00 -13.26 36.47
CA MET A 141 -30.75 -14.52 36.59
C MET A 141 -30.92 -15.34 35.30
N MET A 142 -29.90 -16.14 34.97
CA MET A 142 -30.14 -17.56 34.68
C MET A 142 -29.21 -18.42 35.54
N LEU A 143 -29.74 -18.77 36.71
CA LEU A 143 -29.28 -19.85 37.57
C LEU A 143 -30.05 -21.12 37.17
N HIS A 144 -29.38 -22.28 37.24
CA HIS A 144 -29.83 -23.66 37.02
C HIS A 144 -29.65 -24.16 35.58
N ARG A 145 -28.96 -25.27 35.31
CA ARG A 145 -28.79 -26.51 36.08
C ARG A 145 -27.49 -27.21 35.67
N GLY A 146 -26.74 -27.68 36.67
CA GLY A 146 -25.52 -28.44 36.45
C GLY A 146 -25.78 -29.82 35.84
N TYR A 147 -24.88 -30.21 34.96
CA TYR A 147 -24.42 -31.59 34.79
C TYR A 147 -22.91 -31.53 34.59
N THR A 148 -22.18 -31.93 35.62
CA THR A 148 -20.72 -32.09 35.58
C THR A 148 -20.40 -33.36 34.81
N LEU A 149 -20.09 -33.24 33.53
CA LEU A 149 -19.38 -34.26 32.76
C LEU A 149 -17.93 -33.79 32.64
N LEU A 150 -17.04 -34.40 33.42
CA LEU A 150 -15.60 -34.34 33.16
C LEU A 150 -15.34 -35.06 31.82
N ALA A 151 -15.40 -34.32 30.72
CA ALA A 151 -14.72 -34.70 29.49
C ALA A 151 -13.29 -34.16 29.61
N ALA A 152 -12.33 -35.07 29.80
CA ALA A 152 -10.92 -34.75 29.60
C ALA A 152 -10.71 -34.45 28.11
N VAL A 153 -10.89 -33.20 27.71
CA VAL A 153 -10.47 -32.70 26.41
C VAL A 153 -8.96 -32.50 26.52
N SER A 154 -8.20 -33.50 26.09
CA SER A 154 -6.83 -33.29 25.68
C SER A 154 -6.87 -32.31 24.50
N ALA A 155 -6.71 -31.02 24.77
CA ALA A 155 -6.44 -30.05 23.72
C ALA A 155 -5.10 -30.45 23.09
N LEU A 156 -5.16 -31.08 21.92
CA LEU A 156 -4.05 -30.93 20.98
C LEU A 156 -4.01 -29.43 20.69
N LEU A 157 -3.06 -28.72 21.31
CA LEU A 157 -2.58 -27.47 20.76
C LEU A 157 -1.97 -27.85 19.41
N ALA A 158 -2.80 -27.85 18.36
CA ALA A 158 -2.29 -27.58 17.05
C ALA A 158 -1.68 -26.19 17.17
N THR A 159 -0.36 -26.11 17.26
CA THR A 159 0.33 -24.90 16.85
C THR A 159 -0.09 -24.72 15.40
N ALA A 160 -1.09 -23.88 15.14
CA ALA A 160 -1.23 -23.30 13.83
C ALA A 160 0.16 -22.74 13.54
N ALA A 161 0.84 -23.30 12.53
CA ALA A 161 1.90 -22.53 11.90
C ALA A 161 1.25 -21.18 11.56
N ALA A 162 1.93 -20.08 11.83
CA ALA A 162 1.49 -18.82 11.28
C ALA A 162 1.59 -18.97 9.77
N ASP A 163 0.53 -19.46 9.13
CA ASP A 163 0.36 -19.31 7.70
C ASP A 163 0.58 -17.83 7.44
N CYS A 164 1.34 -17.50 6.39
CA CYS A 164 1.70 -16.14 6.09
C CYS A 164 0.47 -15.39 5.60
N ASP A 165 -0.30 -14.99 6.60
CA ASP A 165 -1.62 -14.41 6.50
C ASP A 165 -1.52 -13.11 5.72
N ARG A 166 -2.33 -13.03 4.68
CA ARG A 166 -2.27 -11.91 3.73
C ARG A 166 -2.52 -10.58 4.44
N ASP A 167 -3.46 -10.55 5.38
CA ASP A 167 -3.83 -9.33 6.10
C ASP A 167 -2.73 -8.91 7.07
N ALA A 168 -2.07 -9.87 7.75
CA ALA A 168 -0.92 -9.60 8.60
C ALA A 168 0.28 -9.03 7.81
N LEU A 169 0.56 -9.58 6.62
CA LEU A 169 1.61 -9.07 5.73
C LEU A 169 1.27 -7.64 5.22
N LEU A 170 0.01 -7.40 4.84
CA LEU A 170 -0.45 -6.07 4.44
C LEU A 170 -0.35 -5.06 5.59
N GLN A 171 -0.72 -5.45 6.82
CA GLN A 171 -0.63 -4.58 7.98
C GLN A 171 0.81 -4.15 8.27
N PHE A 172 1.80 -5.02 8.06
CA PHE A 172 3.19 -4.61 8.16
C PHE A 172 3.59 -3.67 7.01
N ALA A 173 3.18 -3.97 5.78
CA ALA A 173 3.43 -3.08 4.64
C ALA A 173 2.84 -1.67 4.88
N ASP A 174 1.63 -1.56 5.45
CA ASP A 174 1.03 -0.28 5.86
C ASP A 174 1.87 0.42 6.96
N SER A 175 2.44 -0.34 7.90
CA SER A 175 3.33 0.21 8.92
C SER A 175 4.64 0.73 8.32
N TYR A 176 5.20 0.04 7.33
CA TYR A 176 6.35 0.49 6.54
C TYR A 176 6.03 1.79 5.78
N VAL A 177 4.87 1.86 5.13
CA VAL A 177 4.39 3.07 4.43
C VAL A 177 4.25 4.24 5.42
N ALA A 178 3.62 4.02 6.58
CA ALA A 178 3.50 5.05 7.61
C ALA A 178 4.88 5.54 8.12
N ALA A 179 5.84 4.62 8.28
CA ALA A 179 7.21 4.97 8.66
C ALA A 179 7.90 5.83 7.58
N GLN A 180 7.66 5.54 6.29
CA GLN A 180 8.15 6.34 5.17
C GLN A 180 7.51 7.73 5.13
N GLU A 181 6.21 7.83 5.43
CA GLU A 181 5.51 9.12 5.50
C GLU A 181 6.04 10.01 6.62
N SER A 182 6.33 9.43 7.78
CA SER A 182 6.85 10.17 8.93
C SER A 182 8.37 10.36 8.93
N GLY A 183 9.11 9.58 8.15
CA GLY A 183 10.57 9.50 8.24
C GLY A 183 11.06 8.85 9.54
N GLU A 184 10.22 8.02 10.17
CA GLU A 184 10.45 7.47 11.51
C GLU A 184 10.20 5.96 11.51
N ALA A 185 11.28 5.17 11.45
CA ALA A 185 11.19 3.72 11.39
C ALA A 185 11.18 3.03 12.77
N GLY A 186 11.23 3.80 13.87
CA GLY A 186 11.37 3.27 15.23
C GLY A 186 10.16 2.45 15.74
N SER A 187 9.01 2.55 15.07
CA SER A 187 7.80 1.76 15.38
C SER A 187 7.70 0.44 14.60
N LEU A 188 8.61 0.17 13.66
CA LEU A 188 8.60 -1.09 12.92
C LEU A 188 9.01 -2.24 13.83
N ALA A 189 8.21 -3.31 13.84
CA ALA A 189 8.51 -4.54 14.57
C ALA A 189 9.50 -5.39 13.77
N LEU A 190 10.79 -5.21 14.04
CA LEU A 190 11.89 -5.89 13.34
C LEU A 190 12.41 -7.08 14.13
N ALA A 191 12.84 -8.13 13.43
CA ALA A 191 13.47 -9.31 14.04
C ALA A 191 14.89 -8.98 14.56
N GLU A 192 15.42 -9.84 15.45
CA GLU A 192 16.78 -9.66 15.99
C GLU A 192 17.87 -9.75 14.91
N ASP A 193 17.66 -10.56 13.87
CA ASP A 193 18.55 -10.77 12.73
C ASP A 193 18.21 -9.88 11.53
N PHE A 194 17.49 -8.79 11.76
CA PHE A 194 17.06 -7.85 10.72
C PHE A 194 18.22 -7.25 9.91
N ALA A 195 18.03 -7.20 8.60
CA ALA A 195 18.87 -6.47 7.66
C ALA A 195 18.05 -5.45 6.85
N TYR A 196 18.65 -4.27 6.64
CA TYR A 196 18.17 -3.28 5.68
C TYR A 196 19.11 -3.21 4.49
N VAL A 197 18.55 -3.35 3.30
CA VAL A 197 19.27 -3.24 2.02
C VAL A 197 18.61 -2.15 1.20
N GLU A 198 19.41 -1.22 0.71
CA GLU A 198 18.97 -0.18 -0.22
C GLU A 198 19.92 -0.17 -1.41
N ASN A 199 19.37 -0.25 -2.62
CA ASN A 199 20.13 -0.21 -3.86
C ASN A 199 21.26 -1.25 -3.91
N ASN A 200 20.94 -2.48 -3.50
CA ASN A 200 21.87 -3.62 -3.38
C ASN A 200 23.03 -3.41 -2.40
N GLN A 201 22.94 -2.46 -1.48
CA GLN A 201 23.92 -2.21 -0.42
C GLN A 201 23.27 -2.36 0.96
N THR A 202 23.93 -3.04 1.89
CA THR A 202 23.50 -3.04 3.29
C THR A 202 23.67 -1.65 3.88
N GLN A 203 22.64 -1.14 4.55
CA GLN A 203 22.59 0.21 5.08
C GLN A 203 21.97 0.23 6.48
N ASP A 204 22.23 1.31 7.22
CA ASP A 204 21.50 1.59 8.45
C ASP A 204 20.12 2.17 8.12
N LEU A 205 19.08 1.69 8.82
CA LEU A 205 17.69 2.12 8.60
C LEU A 205 17.51 3.64 8.73
N GLY A 206 18.25 4.28 9.64
CA GLY A 206 18.24 5.73 9.87
C GLY A 206 19.08 6.56 8.89
N ALA A 207 19.72 5.92 7.90
CA ALA A 207 20.49 6.59 6.85
C ALA A 207 19.88 6.43 5.45
N GLY A 208 18.90 5.53 5.29
CA GLY A 208 18.22 5.26 4.03
C GLY A 208 17.03 6.17 3.75
N ILE A 209 16.24 5.81 2.74
CA ILE A 209 15.02 6.54 2.33
C ILE A 209 14.00 6.66 3.46
N LEU A 210 13.94 5.69 4.38
CA LEU A 210 13.06 5.71 5.55
C LEU A 210 13.37 6.79 6.59
N ALA A 211 14.55 7.42 6.52
CA ALA A 211 14.90 8.57 7.38
C ALA A 211 14.36 9.90 6.85
N GLN A 212 13.68 9.88 5.70
CA GLN A 212 13.09 11.05 5.06
C GLN A 212 11.58 10.97 5.14
N ALA A 213 10.94 12.01 5.69
CA ALA A 213 9.49 12.11 5.70
C ALA A 213 8.99 12.50 4.29
N LEU A 214 8.29 11.59 3.61
CA LEU A 214 7.86 11.76 2.22
C LEU A 214 6.33 11.80 2.08
N ALA A 215 5.82 12.61 1.15
CA ALA A 215 4.40 12.60 0.81
C ALA A 215 4.14 11.56 -0.29
N ILE A 216 3.45 10.48 0.04
CA ILE A 216 3.21 9.38 -0.90
C ILE A 216 2.05 9.74 -1.84
N ASP A 217 2.33 9.87 -3.13
CA ASP A 217 1.34 10.23 -4.15
C ASP A 217 0.63 9.01 -4.75
N HIS A 218 1.34 7.88 -4.81
CA HIS A 218 0.80 6.59 -5.23
C HIS A 218 1.46 5.47 -4.44
N ARG A 219 0.66 4.44 -4.12
CA ARG A 219 1.11 3.20 -3.53
C ARG A 219 0.44 2.01 -4.20
N ARG A 220 1.20 0.95 -4.41
CA ARG A 220 0.67 -0.38 -4.73
C ARG A 220 1.45 -1.41 -3.95
N THR A 221 0.73 -2.31 -3.27
CA THR A 221 1.33 -3.41 -2.50
C THR A 221 0.79 -4.75 -3.01
N ILE A 222 1.70 -5.69 -3.22
CA ILE A 222 1.41 -7.09 -3.55
C ILE A 222 1.95 -8.00 -2.44
N VAL A 223 1.36 -9.18 -2.29
CA VAL A 223 1.61 -10.07 -1.16
C VAL A 223 1.88 -11.49 -1.63
N ASP A 224 2.97 -12.05 -1.14
CA ASP A 224 3.39 -13.41 -1.36
C ASP A 224 3.20 -14.22 -0.08
N THR A 225 2.09 -14.95 -0.02
CA THR A 225 1.74 -15.79 1.14
C THR A 225 2.53 -17.10 1.19
N VAL A 226 3.29 -17.43 0.12
CA VAL A 226 4.12 -18.64 0.07
C VAL A 226 5.51 -18.35 0.64
N ASP A 227 6.11 -17.24 0.21
CA ASP A 227 7.45 -16.82 0.65
C ASP A 227 7.41 -15.76 1.78
N CYS A 228 6.22 -15.51 2.34
CA CYS A 228 5.99 -14.62 3.49
C CYS A 228 6.58 -13.22 3.28
N ALA A 229 6.21 -12.62 2.15
CA ALA A 229 6.81 -11.38 1.70
C ALA A 229 5.78 -10.43 1.10
N THR A 230 6.13 -9.15 1.06
CA THR A 230 5.38 -8.14 0.31
C THR A 230 6.31 -7.42 -0.65
N PHE A 231 5.74 -6.83 -1.69
CA PHE A 231 6.40 -5.80 -2.48
C PHE A 231 5.52 -4.56 -2.50
N THR A 232 6.11 -3.40 -2.25
CA THR A 232 5.42 -2.10 -2.30
C THR A 232 6.11 -1.16 -3.28
N GLU A 233 5.39 -0.73 -4.32
CA GLU A 233 5.75 0.40 -5.17
C GLU A 233 5.23 1.69 -4.53
N LEU A 234 6.11 2.69 -4.37
CA LEU A 234 5.74 4.05 -4.00
C LEU A 234 6.19 5.03 -5.08
N VAL A 235 5.33 6.00 -5.39
CA VAL A 235 5.68 7.18 -6.18
C VAL A 235 5.55 8.41 -5.30
N ILE A 236 6.62 9.19 -5.25
CA ILE A 236 6.76 10.38 -4.42
C ILE A 236 7.24 11.52 -5.33
N THR A 237 6.53 12.64 -5.30
CA THR A 237 6.91 13.86 -6.00
C THR A 237 7.37 14.95 -5.02
N HIS A 238 6.93 14.90 -3.75
CA HIS A 238 7.24 15.88 -2.73
C HIS A 238 7.55 15.23 -1.36
N ASP A 239 8.31 15.95 -0.53
CA ASP A 239 8.49 15.58 0.87
C ASP A 239 7.27 15.98 1.72
N ALA A 240 7.26 15.57 3.00
CA ALA A 240 6.17 15.89 3.92
C ALA A 240 5.99 17.41 4.19
N SER A 241 6.97 18.25 3.84
CA SER A 241 6.89 19.71 3.91
C SER A 241 6.34 20.37 2.65
N GLY A 242 6.20 19.59 1.56
CA GLY A 242 5.77 20.03 0.24
C GLY A 242 6.90 20.51 -0.67
N ALA A 243 8.17 20.25 -0.33
CA ALA A 243 9.30 20.53 -1.21
C ALA A 243 9.51 19.39 -2.22
N ASP A 244 10.06 19.69 -3.40
CA ASP A 244 10.34 18.68 -4.43
C ASP A 244 11.23 17.55 -3.87
N ALA A 245 10.74 16.32 -3.92
CA ALA A 245 11.46 15.13 -3.48
C ALA A 245 11.10 13.94 -4.39
N PRO A 246 11.56 13.93 -5.65
CA PRO A 246 11.12 12.96 -6.63
C PRO A 246 11.78 11.59 -6.37
N TYR A 247 10.96 10.61 -5.98
CA TYR A 247 11.37 9.22 -5.81
C TYR A 247 10.34 8.26 -6.42
N VAL A 248 10.84 7.14 -6.94
CA VAL A 248 10.04 5.96 -7.24
C VAL A 248 10.75 4.79 -6.60
N THR A 249 10.10 4.11 -5.66
CA THR A 249 10.72 3.07 -4.84
C THR A 249 9.98 1.75 -4.99
N GLY A 250 10.72 0.65 -5.03
CA GLY A 250 10.19 -0.70 -5.00
C GLY A 250 10.83 -1.47 -3.86
N THR A 251 10.04 -1.85 -2.86
CA THR A 251 10.55 -2.44 -1.62
C THR A 251 9.97 -3.82 -1.38
N GLN A 252 10.83 -4.83 -1.27
CA GLN A 252 10.48 -6.16 -0.80
C GLN A 252 10.69 -6.27 0.71
N ILE A 253 9.69 -6.75 1.44
CA ILE A 253 9.75 -7.01 2.88
C ILE A 253 9.59 -8.50 3.09
N ARG A 254 10.44 -9.13 3.90
CA ARG A 254 10.39 -10.58 4.19
C ARG A 254 10.26 -10.87 5.66
N HIS A 255 9.39 -11.83 5.95
CA HIS A 255 9.00 -12.24 7.28
C HIS A 255 9.43 -13.68 7.57
N ASN A 256 9.82 -13.95 8.81
CA ASN A 256 10.03 -15.30 9.30
C ASN A 256 8.68 -16.04 9.32
N PRO A 257 8.52 -17.18 8.62
CA PRO A 257 7.22 -17.87 8.56
C PRO A 257 6.70 -18.38 9.91
N SER A 258 7.56 -18.50 10.92
CA SER A 258 7.17 -19.02 12.23
C SER A 258 6.47 -18.00 13.13
N ASP A 259 6.82 -16.73 13.00
CA ASP A 259 6.40 -15.66 13.93
C ASP A 259 6.10 -14.32 13.26
N LEU A 260 6.21 -14.27 11.92
CA LEU A 260 6.08 -13.08 11.08
C LEU A 260 7.07 -11.95 11.41
N GLY A 261 8.16 -12.23 12.15
CA GLY A 261 9.21 -11.25 12.42
C GLY A 261 9.93 -10.82 11.14
N VAL A 262 10.09 -9.51 10.94
CA VAL A 262 10.73 -8.97 9.73
C VAL A 262 12.24 -9.08 9.79
N PHE A 263 12.81 -9.96 8.96
CA PHE A 263 14.26 -10.16 8.91
C PHE A 263 14.93 -9.41 7.74
N LEU A 264 14.17 -8.95 6.74
CA LEU A 264 14.72 -8.19 5.62
C LEU A 264 13.74 -7.14 5.09
N ILE A 265 14.25 -5.92 4.91
CA ILE A 265 13.67 -4.90 4.04
C ILE A 265 14.71 -4.59 2.96
N ASP A 266 14.36 -4.84 1.69
CA ASP A 266 15.23 -4.66 0.52
C ASP A 266 14.56 -3.71 -0.48
N SER A 267 15.16 -2.54 -0.69
CA SER A 267 14.58 -1.44 -1.45
C SER A 267 15.43 -1.06 -2.65
N ILE A 268 14.78 -0.85 -3.79
CA ILE A 268 15.33 -0.10 -4.93
C ILE A 268 14.72 1.30 -4.87
N VAL A 269 15.57 2.31 -4.74
CA VAL A 269 15.19 3.72 -4.56
C VAL A 269 15.70 4.52 -5.75
N SER A 270 14.82 4.78 -6.72
CA SER A 270 15.15 5.57 -7.90
C SER A 270 14.84 7.06 -7.69
N THR A 271 15.70 7.94 -8.20
CA THR A 271 15.55 9.39 -8.10
C THR A 271 16.19 10.10 -9.30
N THR A 272 16.21 11.44 -9.27
CA THR A 272 16.74 12.31 -10.32
C THR A 272 18.16 11.89 -10.72
N GLY A 273 18.38 11.75 -12.03
CA GLY A 273 19.67 11.37 -12.61
C GLY A 273 19.77 9.89 -12.98
N HIS A 274 18.82 9.06 -12.54
CA HIS A 274 18.71 7.66 -12.97
C HIS A 274 18.04 7.50 -14.32
N TRP A 275 18.16 6.29 -14.86
CA TRP A 275 17.69 5.88 -16.17
C TRP A 275 16.22 6.24 -16.39
N LEU A 276 15.98 7.09 -17.40
CA LEU A 276 14.65 7.52 -17.85
C LEU A 276 13.73 8.11 -16.76
N PHE A 277 14.30 8.53 -15.62
CA PHE A 277 13.54 8.87 -14.43
C PHE A 277 12.86 10.25 -14.48
N ASN A 278 11.59 10.27 -14.08
CA ASN A 278 10.73 11.42 -13.81
C ASN A 278 9.49 11.01 -12.98
N ALA A 279 9.54 11.22 -11.66
CA ALA A 279 8.47 10.78 -10.75
C ALA A 279 7.06 11.30 -11.14
N THR A 280 6.92 12.54 -11.59
CA THR A 280 5.61 13.09 -12.00
C THR A 280 5.07 12.39 -13.24
N GLN A 281 5.94 12.03 -14.18
CA GLN A 281 5.54 11.29 -15.38
C GLN A 281 5.20 9.83 -15.05
N THR A 282 5.92 9.19 -14.13
CA THR A 282 5.55 7.88 -13.57
C THR A 282 4.17 7.96 -12.94
N LEU A 283 3.93 8.93 -12.04
CA LEU A 283 2.64 9.14 -11.38
C LEU A 283 1.49 9.29 -12.38
N TYR A 284 1.69 10.05 -13.45
CA TYR A 284 0.69 10.23 -14.50
C TYR A 284 0.28 8.89 -15.15
N TRP A 285 1.24 7.99 -15.42
CA TRP A 285 0.94 6.72 -16.09
C TRP A 285 0.33 5.69 -15.15
N VAL A 286 0.88 5.52 -13.94
CA VAL A 286 0.34 4.55 -12.98
C VAL A 286 -1.12 4.85 -12.60
N GLN A 287 -1.54 6.12 -12.64
CA GLN A 287 -2.93 6.52 -12.39
C GLN A 287 -3.89 6.16 -13.53
N GLN A 288 -3.40 5.76 -14.71
CA GLN A 288 -4.24 5.36 -15.84
C GLN A 288 -4.37 3.85 -15.98
N GLU A 289 -3.60 3.09 -15.21
CA GLU A 289 -3.60 1.65 -15.28
C GLU A 289 -4.59 1.04 -14.30
N THR A 290 -5.10 -0.14 -14.67
CA THR A 290 -6.03 -0.90 -13.84
C THR A 290 -5.32 -2.10 -13.25
N TRP A 291 -5.27 -2.16 -11.92
CA TRP A 291 -4.56 -3.20 -11.15
C TRP A 291 -5.51 -3.93 -10.20
N ASP A 292 -6.74 -4.20 -10.63
CA ASP A 292 -7.73 -4.88 -9.79
C ASP A 292 -7.31 -6.33 -9.49
N PRO A 293 -7.72 -6.89 -8.34
CA PRO A 293 -7.54 -8.32 -8.07
C PRO A 293 -8.11 -9.19 -9.19
N ILE A 294 -7.37 -10.22 -9.58
CA ILE A 294 -7.80 -11.18 -10.59
C ILE A 294 -8.86 -12.13 -9.97
N PRO A 295 -10.01 -12.36 -10.65
CA PRO A 295 -10.98 -13.37 -10.23
C PRO A 295 -10.34 -14.73 -10.02
N GLU A 296 -10.72 -15.46 -8.98
CA GLU A 296 -10.04 -16.70 -8.55
C GLU A 296 -9.88 -17.73 -9.66
N ASP A 297 -10.88 -17.88 -10.53
CA ASP A 297 -10.89 -18.80 -11.66
C ASP A 297 -10.06 -18.34 -12.86
N ALA A 298 -9.63 -17.07 -12.88
CA ALA A 298 -8.79 -16.46 -13.90
C ALA A 298 -7.34 -16.22 -13.43
N ARG A 299 -7.00 -16.55 -12.18
CA ARG A 299 -5.65 -16.36 -11.63
C ARG A 299 -4.65 -17.28 -12.30
N ASP A 300 -3.59 -16.68 -12.83
CA ASP A 300 -2.43 -17.42 -13.31
C ASP A 300 -1.70 -18.11 -12.16
N SER A 301 -1.07 -19.25 -12.45
CA SER A 301 -0.28 -19.95 -11.43
C SER A 301 1.00 -19.18 -11.11
N ARG A 302 1.49 -19.32 -9.87
CA ARG A 302 2.81 -18.84 -9.43
C ARG A 302 3.93 -19.21 -10.40
N GLU A 303 3.91 -20.44 -10.91
CA GLU A 303 4.88 -20.96 -11.87
C GLU A 303 4.81 -20.20 -13.20
N LEU A 304 3.60 -19.92 -13.72
CA LEU A 304 3.42 -19.15 -14.94
C LEU A 304 3.95 -17.72 -14.78
N LEU A 305 3.59 -17.04 -13.68
CA LEU A 305 4.07 -15.69 -13.35
C LEU A 305 5.60 -15.66 -13.33
N LYS A 306 6.22 -16.60 -12.61
CA LYS A 306 7.67 -16.71 -12.52
C LYS A 306 8.33 -16.98 -13.87
N ASN A 307 7.82 -17.94 -14.64
CA ASN A 307 8.37 -18.28 -15.95
C ASN A 307 8.29 -17.10 -16.94
N ALA A 308 7.22 -16.30 -16.88
CA ALA A 308 7.06 -15.12 -17.72
C ALA A 308 8.10 -14.03 -17.38
N ALA A 309 8.28 -13.71 -16.09
CA ALA A 309 9.28 -12.75 -15.64
C ALA A 309 10.71 -13.24 -15.95
N ASP A 310 10.98 -14.52 -15.74
CA ASP A 310 12.30 -15.10 -16.01
C ASP A 310 12.65 -15.07 -17.51
N ALA A 311 11.69 -15.38 -18.37
CA ALA A 311 11.85 -15.26 -19.82
C ALA A 311 12.13 -13.80 -20.22
N TYR A 312 11.41 -12.83 -19.64
CA TYR A 312 11.63 -11.42 -19.96
C TYR A 312 13.03 -10.98 -19.54
N LEU A 313 13.43 -11.25 -18.30
CA LEU A 313 14.74 -10.85 -17.76
C LEU A 313 15.91 -11.56 -18.43
N SER A 314 15.68 -12.68 -19.13
CA SER A 314 16.70 -13.40 -19.90
C SER A 314 16.78 -12.98 -21.38
N MET A 315 16.00 -12.00 -21.84
CA MET A 315 16.11 -11.53 -23.24
C MET A 315 17.47 -10.92 -23.58
N TRP A 316 18.24 -10.49 -22.59
CA TRP A 316 19.57 -9.88 -22.77
C TRP A 316 20.67 -10.91 -23.09
N ASP A 317 20.56 -12.13 -22.58
CA ASP A 317 21.60 -13.17 -22.67
C ASP A 317 21.12 -14.47 -23.34
N ASN A 318 19.84 -14.54 -23.75
CA ASN A 318 19.27 -15.72 -24.40
C ASN A 318 18.39 -15.34 -25.61
N ALA A 319 18.83 -15.76 -26.79
CA ALA A 319 18.19 -15.47 -28.08
C ALA A 319 16.79 -16.07 -28.28
N THR A 320 16.39 -17.03 -27.44
CA THR A 320 15.05 -17.64 -27.50
C THR A 320 14.09 -17.09 -26.44
N ALA A 321 14.58 -16.27 -25.52
CA ALA A 321 13.80 -15.86 -24.36
C ALA A 321 12.64 -14.94 -24.74
N ALA A 322 12.82 -14.08 -25.75
CA ALA A 322 11.76 -13.19 -26.23
C ALA A 322 10.53 -13.95 -26.77
N ASP A 323 10.73 -15.12 -27.38
CA ASP A 323 9.64 -15.99 -27.87
C ASP A 323 8.91 -16.70 -26.73
N ALA A 324 9.57 -16.88 -25.57
CA ALA A 324 9.00 -17.51 -24.39
C ALA A 324 8.20 -16.54 -23.51
N VAL A 325 8.41 -15.22 -23.64
CA VAL A 325 7.60 -14.23 -22.94
C VAL A 325 6.16 -14.29 -23.46
N PRO A 326 5.15 -14.46 -22.59
CA PRO A 326 3.76 -14.55 -23.03
C PRO A 326 3.19 -13.16 -23.29
N TRP A 327 3.62 -12.50 -24.36
CA TRP A 327 3.21 -11.14 -24.70
C TRP A 327 1.69 -10.98 -24.84
N GLY A 328 1.11 -10.04 -24.09
CA GLY A 328 -0.27 -9.62 -24.26
C GLY A 328 -0.45 -8.48 -25.27
N THR A 329 -1.71 -8.22 -25.62
CA THR A 329 -2.12 -7.01 -26.33
C THR A 329 -3.51 -6.62 -25.78
N PRO A 330 -3.62 -5.46 -25.11
CA PRO A 330 -2.61 -4.42 -25.00
C PRO A 330 -1.56 -4.76 -23.91
N CYS A 331 -0.33 -4.29 -24.06
CA CYS A 331 0.72 -4.42 -23.06
C CYS A 331 1.60 -3.16 -23.05
N ALA A 332 1.95 -2.61 -21.89
CA ALA A 332 2.87 -1.48 -21.81
C ALA A 332 3.99 -1.67 -20.78
N ARG A 333 5.16 -1.07 -21.06
CA ARG A 333 6.22 -0.92 -20.08
C ARG A 333 6.27 0.52 -19.60
N LEU A 334 6.38 0.70 -18.29
CA LEU A 334 6.74 1.96 -17.64
C LEU A 334 8.19 1.85 -17.17
N GLU A 335 9.11 2.25 -18.05
CA GLU A 335 10.56 2.05 -17.88
C GLU A 335 11.20 3.33 -17.32
N GLY A 336 11.49 3.33 -16.02
CA GLY A 336 11.77 4.55 -15.26
C GLY A 336 10.53 5.45 -15.22
N SER A 337 10.29 6.17 -16.30
CA SER A 337 9.08 6.98 -16.53
C SER A 337 8.65 7.03 -18.00
N VAL A 338 9.34 6.32 -18.88
CA VAL A 338 8.97 6.23 -20.30
C VAL A 338 7.96 5.11 -20.48
N TYR A 339 6.83 5.46 -21.08
CA TYR A 339 5.77 4.50 -21.37
C TYR A 339 5.89 4.01 -22.82
N THR A 340 5.92 2.70 -23.03
CA THR A 340 6.03 2.10 -24.39
C THR A 340 4.71 2.04 -25.15
N GLY A 341 3.74 2.87 -24.76
CA GLY A 341 2.37 2.89 -25.28
C GLY A 341 1.74 4.27 -25.16
N ASN A 342 0.42 4.33 -25.35
CA ASN A 342 -0.38 5.55 -25.16
C ASN A 342 -1.62 5.35 -24.27
N GLY A 343 -1.69 4.22 -23.56
CA GLY A 343 -2.86 3.78 -22.80
C GLY A 343 -3.95 3.12 -23.67
N GLY A 344 -3.62 2.85 -24.94
CA GLY A 344 -4.57 2.39 -25.94
C GLY A 344 -4.62 0.86 -26.08
N PRO A 345 -5.62 0.34 -26.82
CA PRO A 345 -5.81 -1.10 -26.99
C PRO A 345 -4.72 -1.79 -27.84
N ASN A 346 -3.84 -1.01 -28.49
CA ASN A 346 -2.78 -1.50 -29.37
C ASN A 346 -1.38 -1.36 -28.74
N ASP A 347 -1.29 -1.00 -27.46
CA ASP A 347 -0.01 -0.86 -26.78
C ASP A 347 0.78 -2.18 -26.80
N SER A 348 2.10 -2.08 -26.94
CA SER A 348 3.00 -3.23 -27.01
C SER A 348 4.20 -3.08 -26.10
N CYS A 349 4.45 -4.12 -25.30
CA CYS A 349 5.68 -4.26 -24.50
C CYS A 349 6.89 -4.69 -25.32
N LYS A 350 6.77 -4.87 -26.65
CA LYS A 350 7.86 -5.32 -27.51
C LYS A 350 8.70 -4.18 -28.07
N VAL A 351 8.26 -2.93 -27.92
CA VAL A 351 8.99 -1.77 -28.47
C VAL A 351 10.37 -1.69 -27.81
N GLY A 352 11.45 -1.71 -28.60
CA GLY A 352 12.82 -1.56 -28.10
C GLY A 352 13.33 -2.69 -27.19
N ILE A 353 12.80 -3.92 -27.28
CA ILE A 353 13.42 -5.09 -26.64
C ILE A 353 14.81 -5.38 -27.27
N PRO A 354 15.76 -5.99 -26.54
CA PRO A 354 17.08 -6.31 -27.08
C PRO A 354 16.99 -7.26 -28.28
N THR A 355 17.80 -6.98 -29.31
CA THR A 355 17.93 -7.79 -30.54
C THR A 355 19.26 -8.52 -30.64
N ASN A 356 20.29 -7.99 -29.98
CA ASN A 356 21.46 -8.75 -29.58
C ASN A 356 21.14 -9.43 -28.25
N HIS A 357 21.48 -10.71 -28.13
CA HIS A 357 21.18 -11.55 -26.96
C HIS A 357 22.46 -12.13 -26.35
N ASN A 358 23.53 -11.33 -26.41
CA ASN A 358 24.88 -11.70 -25.97
C ASN A 358 25.38 -10.72 -24.89
N GLN A 359 24.44 -10.06 -24.19
CA GLN A 359 24.74 -9.13 -23.10
C GLN A 359 24.91 -9.91 -21.80
N ALA A 360 25.42 -9.22 -20.79
CA ALA A 360 25.45 -9.77 -19.43
C ALA A 360 24.01 -9.97 -18.90
N PRO A 361 23.77 -11.04 -18.13
CA PRO A 361 22.43 -11.40 -17.66
C PRO A 361 21.90 -10.41 -16.60
N ASN A 362 20.58 -10.43 -16.39
CA ASN A 362 19.99 -9.91 -15.16
C ASN A 362 20.13 -10.96 -14.05
N SER A 363 21.02 -10.73 -13.10
CA SER A 363 21.40 -11.68 -12.05
C SER A 363 20.84 -11.30 -10.68
N ASN A 364 21.12 -12.11 -9.65
CA ASN A 364 20.69 -11.90 -8.26
C ASN A 364 19.18 -11.57 -8.12
N ARG A 365 18.34 -12.31 -8.85
CA ARG A 365 16.89 -12.12 -8.90
C ARG A 365 16.23 -12.56 -7.59
N ARG A 366 15.44 -11.66 -6.99
CA ARG A 366 14.73 -11.85 -5.72
C ARG A 366 13.26 -11.57 -5.94
N TYR A 367 12.40 -12.54 -5.63
CA TYR A 367 11.02 -12.57 -6.09
C TYR A 367 10.01 -12.31 -4.96
N VAL A 368 8.92 -11.64 -5.31
CA VAL A 368 7.65 -11.62 -4.57
C VAL A 368 6.55 -11.87 -5.60
N ILE A 369 5.75 -12.92 -5.41
CA ILE A 369 4.73 -13.35 -6.37
C ILE A 369 3.37 -13.36 -5.68
N ASP A 370 2.38 -12.73 -6.32
CA ASP A 370 1.02 -12.61 -5.82
C ASP A 370 0.02 -13.03 -6.91
N GLU A 371 -0.48 -14.26 -6.82
CA GLU A 371 -1.48 -14.79 -7.75
C GLU A 371 -2.81 -14.03 -7.68
N THR A 372 -3.14 -13.44 -6.54
CA THR A 372 -4.38 -12.65 -6.38
C THR A 372 -4.34 -11.40 -7.25
N MET A 373 -3.16 -10.79 -7.37
CA MET A 373 -2.95 -9.62 -8.21
C MET A 373 -2.45 -9.99 -9.62
N GLY A 374 -2.14 -11.26 -9.89
CA GLY A 374 -1.53 -11.68 -11.15
C GLY A 374 -0.16 -11.04 -11.36
N THR A 375 0.60 -10.82 -10.28
CA THR A 375 1.82 -10.01 -10.31
C THR A 375 3.04 -10.75 -9.80
N ILE A 376 4.21 -10.32 -10.30
CA ILE A 376 5.51 -10.72 -9.78
C ILE A 376 6.45 -9.52 -9.77
N SER A 377 7.03 -9.22 -8.62
CA SER A 377 8.15 -8.30 -8.47
C SER A 377 9.47 -9.06 -8.44
N VAL A 378 10.47 -8.53 -9.14
CA VAL A 378 11.83 -9.04 -9.20
C VAL A 378 12.81 -7.90 -8.94
N LEU A 379 13.48 -7.92 -7.78
CA LEU A 379 14.68 -7.11 -7.58
C LEU A 379 15.88 -7.87 -8.14
N CYS A 380 16.75 -7.21 -8.88
CA CYS A 380 17.90 -7.83 -9.53
C CYS A 380 19.12 -6.90 -9.66
N VAL A 381 20.18 -7.44 -10.25
CA VAL A 381 21.34 -6.68 -10.74
C VAL A 381 21.28 -6.70 -12.26
N PHE A 382 21.18 -5.53 -12.86
CA PHE A 382 21.19 -5.37 -14.30
C PHE A 382 22.64 -5.19 -14.79
N GLU A 383 23.34 -6.32 -14.94
CA GLU A 383 24.78 -6.34 -15.23
C GLU A 383 25.14 -5.59 -16.52
N HIS A 384 24.29 -5.68 -17.55
CA HIS A 384 24.50 -4.98 -18.81
C HIS A 384 24.54 -3.45 -18.66
N LEU A 385 23.81 -2.90 -17.69
CA LEU A 385 23.77 -1.47 -17.38
C LEU A 385 24.75 -1.10 -16.25
N GLY A 386 25.90 -1.78 -16.21
CA GLY A 386 26.97 -1.48 -15.26
C GLY A 386 26.66 -1.94 -13.85
N ASP A 387 26.14 -3.16 -13.71
CA ASP A 387 25.72 -3.77 -12.44
C ASP A 387 24.68 -2.91 -11.69
N ALA A 388 23.79 -2.24 -12.43
CA ALA A 388 22.81 -1.34 -11.86
C ALA A 388 21.84 -2.09 -10.94
N PRO A 389 21.57 -1.57 -9.72
CA PRO A 389 20.43 -2.00 -8.93
C PRO A 389 19.13 -1.77 -9.71
N ASP A 390 18.26 -2.78 -9.71
CA ASP A 390 17.13 -2.79 -10.60
C ASP A 390 15.91 -3.51 -10.01
N SER A 391 14.73 -3.01 -10.35
CA SER A 391 13.43 -3.62 -10.04
C SER A 391 12.64 -3.79 -11.32
N HIS A 392 12.03 -4.97 -11.50
CA HIS A 392 10.99 -5.22 -12.49
C HIS A 392 9.74 -5.77 -11.81
N GLU A 393 8.60 -5.12 -11.99
CA GLU A 393 7.29 -5.66 -11.62
C GLU A 393 6.50 -6.00 -12.89
N PHE A 394 5.96 -7.21 -12.95
CA PHE A 394 5.15 -7.69 -14.06
C PHE A 394 3.74 -7.93 -13.58
N ARG A 395 2.75 -7.52 -14.39
CA ARG A 395 1.37 -7.99 -14.29
C ARG A 395 1.00 -8.85 -15.47
N LEU A 396 0.38 -9.98 -15.19
CA LEU A 396 -0.21 -10.87 -16.16
C LEU A 396 -1.72 -10.96 -15.96
N GLU A 397 -2.42 -11.05 -17.08
CA GLU A 397 -3.87 -11.26 -17.14
C GLU A 397 -4.15 -12.36 -18.16
N ASN A 398 -4.84 -13.42 -17.75
CA ASN A 398 -5.15 -14.59 -18.60
C ASN A 398 -3.90 -15.19 -19.27
N GLY A 399 -2.82 -15.31 -18.50
CA GLY A 399 -1.56 -15.88 -18.94
C GLY A 399 -0.77 -14.99 -19.88
N LYS A 400 -1.08 -13.69 -19.97
CA LYS A 400 -0.43 -12.72 -20.88
C LYS A 400 0.06 -11.48 -20.15
N THR A 401 1.26 -11.01 -20.49
CA THR A 401 1.81 -9.77 -19.91
C THR A 401 0.95 -8.56 -20.27
N ARG A 402 0.64 -7.76 -19.25
CA ARG A 402 -0.21 -6.57 -19.34
C ARG A 402 0.56 -5.29 -19.02
N TYR A 403 1.27 -5.27 -17.89
CA TYR A 403 2.11 -4.15 -17.48
C TYR A 403 3.48 -4.63 -17.03
N ILE A 404 4.51 -3.82 -17.28
CA ILE A 404 5.87 -4.04 -16.79
C ILE A 404 6.39 -2.71 -16.26
N HIS A 405 6.63 -2.61 -14.96
CA HIS A 405 7.26 -1.42 -14.36
C HIS A 405 8.72 -1.70 -14.10
N THR A 406 9.59 -0.74 -14.39
CA THR A 406 11.01 -0.86 -14.08
C THR A 406 11.56 0.34 -13.33
N MET A 407 12.49 0.08 -12.42
CA MET A 407 13.26 1.09 -11.70
C MET A 407 14.74 0.73 -11.82
N THR A 408 15.49 1.46 -12.62
CA THR A 408 16.88 1.12 -12.95
C THR A 408 17.84 2.21 -12.50
N LEU A 409 18.78 1.89 -11.62
CA LEU A 409 19.76 2.84 -11.07
C LEU A 409 21.02 2.98 -11.93
N ALA A 410 20.84 3.03 -13.25
CA ALA A 410 21.90 3.42 -14.17
C ALA A 410 21.87 4.95 -14.37
N PRO A 411 23.02 5.62 -14.55
CA PRO A 411 23.04 7.04 -14.88
C PRO A 411 22.25 7.33 -16.17
N SER A 412 21.52 8.45 -16.22
CA SER A 412 20.74 8.84 -17.42
C SER A 412 21.59 9.11 -18.67
N ASN A 413 22.90 9.30 -18.51
CA ASN A 413 23.86 9.43 -19.60
C ASN A 413 24.59 8.12 -19.93
N PHE A 414 24.11 6.98 -19.44
CA PHE A 414 24.72 5.68 -19.73
C PHE A 414 24.74 5.46 -21.26
N PRO A 415 25.92 5.19 -21.85
CA PRO A 415 26.04 5.02 -23.29
C PRO A 415 25.36 3.72 -23.72
N ILE A 416 24.19 3.82 -24.34
CA ILE A 416 23.56 2.70 -25.04
C ILE A 416 24.31 2.51 -26.36
N PRO A 417 24.83 1.31 -26.67
CA PRO A 417 25.23 1.00 -28.04
C PRO A 417 24.01 1.20 -28.95
N PRO A 418 24.15 1.82 -30.14
CA PRO A 418 23.00 2.02 -31.01
C PRO A 418 22.35 0.67 -31.34
N ALA A 419 21.03 0.58 -31.14
CA ALA A 419 20.24 -0.56 -31.59
C ALA A 419 20.50 -0.75 -33.09
N SER A 420 20.89 -1.95 -33.52
CA SER A 420 21.01 -2.24 -34.94
C SER A 420 19.63 -2.06 -35.58
N ALA A 421 19.48 -1.07 -36.45
CA ALA A 421 18.27 -0.86 -37.22
C ALA A 421 17.93 -2.16 -37.96
N GLY A 422 16.88 -2.85 -37.50
CA GLY A 422 16.31 -3.98 -38.21
C GLY A 422 15.73 -3.47 -39.51
N ALA A 423 16.37 -3.81 -40.62
CA ALA A 423 15.75 -3.70 -41.93
C ALA A 423 14.58 -4.68 -41.96
N ASP A 424 13.35 -4.16 -41.88
CA ASP A 424 12.13 -4.71 -42.48
C ASP A 424 10.96 -3.76 -42.16
N ALA A 425 10.89 -2.66 -42.91
CA ALA A 425 9.68 -1.85 -43.03
C ALA A 425 9.30 -1.84 -44.51
N ASP A 426 8.43 -2.78 -44.89
CA ASP A 426 7.67 -2.68 -46.13
C ASP A 426 6.84 -1.39 -46.06
N ALA A 427 7.16 -0.50 -46.99
CA ALA A 427 6.47 0.76 -47.18
C ALA A 427 5.16 0.49 -47.93
N ASP A 428 4.02 0.75 -47.28
CA ASP A 428 2.93 1.38 -48.02
C ASP A 428 2.12 2.35 -47.16
N THR A 429 1.61 3.34 -47.85
CA THR A 429 1.40 4.72 -47.42
C THR A 429 -0.01 5.01 -46.92
N ALA A 430 -0.14 5.76 -45.82
CA ALA A 430 -1.29 6.65 -45.57
C ALA A 430 -0.91 7.75 -44.57
N GLU A 431 -1.10 9.01 -44.97
CA GLU A 431 -0.79 10.23 -44.23
C GLU A 431 -1.42 10.30 -42.82
N MET A 432 -0.62 10.71 -41.84
CA MET A 432 -1.09 11.31 -40.58
C MET A 432 -0.57 12.75 -40.41
N PRO A 433 -1.37 13.66 -39.82
CA PRO A 433 -1.05 15.08 -39.76
C PRO A 433 -0.01 15.39 -38.67
N ARG A 434 0.83 16.39 -38.97
CA ARG A 434 1.87 16.93 -38.10
C ARG A 434 1.30 17.52 -36.80
N ARG A 435 1.82 17.07 -35.66
CA ARG A 435 2.45 17.87 -34.58
C ARG A 435 2.30 17.16 -33.23
N ILE A 436 3.39 16.58 -32.73
CA ILE A 436 3.89 16.80 -31.37
C ILE A 436 5.42 16.84 -31.48
N ARG A 437 6.03 17.98 -31.14
CA ARG A 437 7.48 18.10 -30.94
C ARG A 437 7.78 17.54 -29.56
N GLY A 438 8.57 16.48 -29.51
CA GLY A 438 9.06 15.85 -28.28
C GLY A 438 9.72 14.51 -28.59
N THR A 439 10.61 14.46 -29.59
CA THR A 439 11.33 13.23 -29.92
C THR A 439 12.49 13.05 -28.93
N ASN A 440 12.31 12.16 -27.97
CA ASN A 440 13.39 11.52 -27.22
C ASN A 440 13.98 10.42 -28.14
N PRO A 441 15.28 10.40 -28.47
CA PRO A 441 15.82 9.58 -29.55
C PRO A 441 15.96 8.07 -29.23
N VAL A 442 15.29 7.57 -28.18
CA VAL A 442 15.48 6.19 -27.68
C VAL A 442 14.64 5.16 -28.45
N PHE A 443 13.58 5.56 -29.16
CA PHE A 443 12.68 4.63 -29.87
C PHE A 443 12.28 5.13 -31.27
N GLY A 444 13.26 5.25 -32.17
CA GLY A 444 13.07 5.57 -33.58
C GLY A 444 13.35 4.38 -34.47
#